data_AF-K0ZWD3-F1
#
_entry.id   AF-K0ZWD3-F1
#
_cell.length_a   1.000
_cell.length_b   1.000
_cell.length_c   1.000
_cell.angle_alpha   90.00
_cell.angle_beta   90.00
_cell.angle_gamma   90.00
#
_symmetry.space_group_name_H-M   'P 1'
#
loop_
_entity.id
_entity.type
_entity.pdbx_description
1 polymer ?
#
loop_
_entity_poly.entity_id
_entity_poly.type
_entity_poly.pdbx_seq_one_letter_code
_entity_poly.pdbx_strand_id
1 'polypeptide(L)'
;MKSLKGILFIGLSMLLTILAWLSSGASQFLIPGLALTTLSLTFILASRLPLLEAWFNGLEKMYLAHKFTAFLSILLLTLHNFSMGGLWGS
;
A
#
# COMPACT_ATOMS: atom_id res chain seq x y z
N MET A 1 -11.13 14.67 13.46
CA MET A 1 -10.41 13.73 12.56
C MET A 1 -9.99 14.47 11.29
N LYS A 2 -8.74 14.94 11.19
CA LYS A 2 -8.35 15.99 10.24
C LYS A 2 -7.67 15.50 8.94
N SER A 3 -7.40 14.20 8.75
CA SER A 3 -6.73 13.63 7.56
C SER A 3 -7.56 12.60 6.77
N LEU A 4 -8.89 12.70 6.85
CA LEU A 4 -9.82 11.70 6.30
C LEU A 4 -9.61 11.45 4.79
N LYS A 5 -9.28 12.50 4.02
CA LYS A 5 -9.06 12.41 2.57
C LYS A 5 -7.87 11.51 2.22
N GLY A 6 -6.74 11.68 2.90
CA GLY A 6 -5.54 10.86 2.68
C GLY A 6 -5.75 9.39 3.08
N ILE A 7 -6.44 9.15 4.19
CA ILE A 7 -6.80 7.78 4.62
C ILE A 7 -7.75 7.13 3.62
N LEU A 8 -8.75 7.88 3.14
CA LEU A 8 -9.70 7.39 2.14
C LEU A 8 -9.02 7.12 0.80
N PHE A 9 -8.04 7.92 0.38
CA PHE A 9 -7.23 7.67 -0.80
C PHE A 9 -6.48 6.32 -0.70
N ILE A 10 -5.80 6.07 0.42
CA ILE A 10 -5.12 4.78 0.66
C ILE A 10 -6.12 3.63 0.67
N GLY A 11 -7.19 3.75 1.47
CA GLY A 11 -8.21 2.70 1.60
C GLY A 11 -8.88 2.37 0.27
N LEU A 12 -9.22 3.39 -0.53
CA LEU A 12 -9.84 3.21 -1.84
C LEU A 12 -8.91 2.53 -2.84
N SER A 13 -7.62 2.91 -2.87
CA SER A 13 -6.64 2.23 -3.75
C SER A 13 -6.46 0.75 -3.42
N MET A 14 -6.46 0.40 -2.12
CA MET A 14 -6.39 -0.98 -1.66
C MET A 14 -7.66 -1.76 -2.03
N LEU A 15 -8.83 -1.16 -1.80
CA LEU A 15 -10.12 -1.77 -2.12
C LEU A 15 -10.25 -2.01 -3.63
N LEU A 16 -9.88 -1.04 -4.46
CA LEU A 16 -9.86 -1.20 -5.93
C LEU A 16 -8.92 -2.32 -6.36
N THR A 17 -7.74 -2.43 -5.75
CA THR A 17 -6.79 -3.52 -6.04
C THR A 17 -7.40 -4.88 -5.71
N ILE A 18 -8.07 -5.01 -4.55
CA ILE A 18 -8.78 -6.24 -4.17
C ILE A 18 -9.87 -6.56 -5.19
N LEU A 19 -10.73 -5.58 -5.51
CA LEU A 19 -11.83 -5.79 -6.45
C LEU A 19 -11.35 -6.17 -7.85
N ALA A 20 -10.25 -5.57 -8.32
CA ALA A 20 -9.67 -5.87 -9.63
C ALA A 20 -9.18 -7.33 -9.74
N TRP A 21 -8.47 -7.81 -8.71
CA TRP A 21 -8.00 -9.21 -8.73
C TRP A 21 -9.14 -10.20 -8.53
N LEU A 22 -10.11 -9.88 -7.67
CA LEU A 22 -11.30 -10.73 -7.50
C LEU A 22 -12.14 -10.80 -8.78
N SER A 23 -12.36 -9.67 -9.47
CA SER A 23 -13.15 -9.66 -10.72
C SER A 23 -12.44 -10.37 -11.88
N SER A 24 -11.11 -10.39 -11.87
CA SER A 24 -10.32 -11.16 -12.86
C SER A 24 -10.32 -12.67 -12.63
N GLY A 25 -10.86 -13.15 -11.49
CA GLY A 25 -10.79 -14.56 -11.09
C GLY A 25 -9.41 -15.04 -10.66
N ALA A 26 -8.41 -14.15 -10.58
CA ALA A 26 -7.02 -14.48 -10.31
C ALA A 26 -6.62 -14.16 -8.86
N SER A 27 -7.29 -14.82 -7.90
CA SER A 27 -7.10 -14.59 -6.46
C SER A 27 -5.67 -14.85 -5.98
N GLN A 28 -4.89 -15.69 -6.69
CA GLN A 28 -3.47 -15.93 -6.38
C GLN A 28 -2.60 -14.66 -6.46
N PHE A 29 -3.02 -13.63 -7.20
CA PHE A 29 -2.29 -12.37 -7.33
C PHE A 29 -2.72 -11.29 -6.33
N LEU A 30 -3.66 -11.58 -5.44
CA LEU A 30 -4.17 -10.59 -4.49
C LEU A 30 -3.07 -10.10 -3.54
N ILE A 31 -2.29 -11.02 -2.95
CA ILE A 31 -1.20 -10.68 -2.02
C ILE A 31 -0.10 -9.87 -2.72
N PRO A 32 0.53 -10.35 -3.82
CA PRO A 32 1.55 -9.56 -4.52
C PRO A 32 0.99 -8.25 -5.10
N GLY A 33 -0.26 -8.23 -5.56
CA GLY A 33 -0.93 -7.02 -6.02
C GLY A 33 -1.06 -5.96 -4.93
N LEU A 34 -1.53 -6.35 -3.74
CA LEU A 34 -1.58 -5.46 -2.57
C LEU A 34 -0.18 -5.00 -2.14
N ALA A 35 0.82 -5.87 -2.25
CA ALA A 35 2.21 -5.53 -1.94
C ALA A 35 2.75 -4.41 -2.85
N LEU A 36 2.46 -4.49 -4.16
CA LEU A 36 2.85 -3.46 -5.13
C LEU A 36 2.04 -2.16 -4.97
N THR A 37 0.74 -2.25 -4.67
CA THR A 37 -0.08 -1.06 -4.41
C THR A 37 0.44 -0.30 -3.19
N THR A 38 0.72 -1.00 -2.09
CA THR A 38 1.29 -0.39 -0.87
C THR A 38 2.70 0.16 -1.10
N LEU A 39 3.53 -0.50 -1.91
CA LEU A 39 4.84 0.00 -2.32
C LEU A 39 4.73 1.31 -3.11
N SER A 40 3.85 1.35 -4.11
CA SER A 40 3.60 2.54 -4.94
C SER A 40 3.14 3.73 -4.08
N LEU A 41 2.18 3.51 -3.19
CA LEU A 41 1.72 4.54 -2.23
C LEU A 41 2.86 5.04 -1.35
N THR A 42 3.76 4.16 -0.92
CA THR A 42 4.92 4.52 -0.11
C THR A 42 5.82 5.53 -0.84
N PHE A 43 6.12 5.29 -2.13
CA PHE A 43 6.90 6.22 -2.96
C PHE A 43 6.16 7.53 -3.22
N ILE A 44 4.85 7.48 -3.48
CA ILE A 44 4.03 8.68 -3.65
C ILE A 44 4.08 9.54 -2.37
N LEU A 45 3.91 8.93 -1.19
CA LEU A 45 3.98 9.66 0.08
C LEU A 45 5.41 10.17 0.39
N ALA A 46 6.45 9.47 -0.09
CA ALA A 46 7.84 9.90 0.07
C ALA A 46 8.16 11.19 -0.70
N SER A 47 7.41 11.52 -1.75
CA SER A 47 7.61 12.73 -2.58
C SER A 47 7.33 14.05 -1.85
N ARG A 48 6.59 14.01 -0.73
CA ARG A 48 6.22 15.17 0.09
C ARG A 48 5.59 16.34 -0.68
N LEU A 49 4.79 16.04 -1.70
CA LEU A 49 4.12 17.06 -2.49
C LEU A 49 3.15 17.90 -1.63
N PRO A 50 3.11 19.24 -1.80
CA PRO A 50 2.23 20.12 -1.01
C PRO A 50 0.74 19.79 -1.11
N LEU A 51 0.29 19.32 -2.28
CA LEU A 51 -1.09 18.88 -2.51
C LEU A 51 -1.44 17.67 -1.63
N LEU A 52 -0.50 16.74 -1.51
CA LEU A 52 -0.65 15.56 -0.66
C LEU A 52 -0.60 15.94 0.81
N GLU A 53 0.31 16.84 1.20
CA GLU A 53 0.35 17.39 2.55
C GLU A 53 -0.99 17.99 2.97
N ALA A 54 -1.63 18.78 2.09
CA ALA A 54 -2.94 19.35 2.34
C ALA A 54 -4.03 18.28 2.54
N TRP A 55 -3.94 17.15 1.82
CA TRP A 55 -4.86 16.01 1.97
C TRP A 55 -4.67 15.25 3.28
N PHE A 56 -3.42 15.13 3.75
CA PHE A 56 -3.08 14.50 5.02
C PHE A 56 -3.12 15.46 6.22
N ASN A 57 -3.32 16.76 5.97
CA ASN A 57 -3.39 17.82 6.98
C ASN A 57 -2.10 17.88 7.82
N GLY A 58 -0.99 18.04 7.09
CA GLY A 58 0.37 18.20 7.60
C GLY A 58 1.28 17.02 7.25
N LEU A 59 2.58 17.32 7.21
CA LEU A 59 3.62 16.34 6.87
C LEU A 59 3.73 15.20 7.89
N GLU A 60 3.45 15.46 9.16
CA GLU A 60 3.55 14.45 10.23
C GLU A 60 2.65 13.24 9.95
N LYS A 61 1.37 13.47 9.62
CA LYS A 61 0.41 12.40 9.35
C LYS A 61 0.70 11.68 8.03
N MET A 62 1.16 12.43 7.03
CA MET A 62 1.61 11.85 5.76
C MET A 62 2.82 10.93 5.98
N TYR A 63 3.75 11.33 6.86
CA TYR A 63 4.91 10.52 7.22
C TYR A 63 4.54 9.27 8.02
N LEU A 64 3.55 9.36 8.92
CA LEU A 64 2.99 8.17 9.58
C LEU A 64 2.37 7.20 8.57
N ALA A 65 1.59 7.72 7.61
CA ALA A 65 1.03 6.92 6.54
C ALA A 65 2.12 6.25 5.70
N HIS A 66 3.18 6.98 5.32
CA HIS A 66 4.33 6.44 4.59
C HIS A 66 5.00 5.29 5.34
N LYS A 67 5.27 5.46 6.65
CA LYS A 67 5.85 4.39 7.48
C LYS A 67 4.96 3.15 7.52
N PHE A 68 3.65 3.35 7.68
CA PHE A 68 2.69 2.28 7.72
C PHE A 68 2.63 1.52 6.38
N THR A 69 2.53 2.23 5.25
CA THR A 69 2.49 1.60 3.92
C THR A 69 3.80 0.91 3.58
N ALA A 70 4.95 1.45 4.01
CA ALA A 70 6.26 0.82 3.81
C ALA A 70 6.35 -0.50 4.56
N PHE A 71 6.01 -0.49 5.85
CA PHE A 71 5.98 -1.70 6.67
C PHE A 71 5.01 -2.74 6.11
N LEU A 72 3.81 -2.33 5.73
CA LEU A 72 2.80 -3.23 5.16
C LEU A 72 3.26 -3.83 3.83
N SER A 73 3.91 -3.05 2.97
CA SER A 73 4.46 -3.55 1.71
C SER A 73 5.52 -4.62 1.93
N ILE A 74 6.47 -4.37 2.84
CA ILE A 74 7.50 -5.36 3.19
C ILE A 74 6.87 -6.62 3.77
N LEU A 75 5.88 -6.50 4.66
CA LEU A 75 5.16 -7.64 5.21
C LEU A 75 4.49 -8.47 4.10
N LEU A 76 3.76 -7.82 3.19
CA LEU A 76 3.07 -8.49 2.09
C LEU A 76 4.03 -9.15 1.08
N LEU A 77 5.13 -8.47 0.74
CA LEU A 77 6.19 -9.04 -0.10
C LEU A 77 6.81 -10.28 0.56
N THR A 78 7.05 -10.21 1.86
CA THR A 78 7.61 -11.33 2.63
C THR A 78 6.63 -12.51 2.63
N LEU A 79 5.33 -12.27 2.85
CA LEU A 79 4.29 -13.31 2.79
C LEU A 79 4.17 -13.92 1.38
N HIS A 80 4.19 -13.09 0.34
CA HIS A 80 4.20 -13.58 -1.04
C HIS A 80 5.40 -14.48 -1.29
N ASN A 81 6.58 -14.04 -0.87
CA ASN A 81 7.81 -14.79 -1.04
C ASN A 81 7.83 -16.12 -0.25
N PHE A 82 7.28 -16.14 0.96
CA PHE A 82 7.04 -17.40 1.70
C PHE A 82 6.05 -18.32 0.97
N SER A 83 4.98 -17.78 0.40
CA SER A 83 3.99 -18.56 -0.35
C SER A 83 4.57 -19.19 -1.64
N MET A 84 5.59 -18.56 -2.23
CA MET A 84 6.29 -19.04 -3.42
C MET A 84 7.41 -20.05 -3.10
N GLY A 85 7.67 -20.34 -1.82
CA GLY A 85 8.63 -21.37 -1.42
C GLY A 85 10.01 -20.88 -0.98
N GLY A 86 10.23 -19.58 -0.68
CA GLY A 86 11.37 -19.24 0.20
C GLY A 86 11.94 -17.81 0.15
N LEU A 87 12.48 -17.36 1.30
CA LEU A 87 13.44 -16.23 1.41
C LEU A 87 14.84 -16.59 0.89
N TRP A 88 15.10 -17.89 0.72
CA TRP A 88 16.33 -18.53 0.26
C TRP A 88 16.02 -19.92 -0.31
N GLY A 89 14.94 -20.04 -1.11
CA GLY A 89 14.58 -21.30 -1.76
C GLY A 89 15.65 -21.71 -2.76
N SER A 90 16.08 -22.98 -2.66
CA SER A 90 17.20 -23.62 -3.40
C SER A 90 17.23 -23.37 -4.90
#